data_AF-A0A2V3I0K2-F1
#
_entry.id   AF-A0A2V3I0K2-F1
#
_cell.length_a   1.000
_cell.length_b   1.000
_cell.length_c   1.000
_cell.angle_alpha   90.00
_cell.angle_beta   90.00
_cell.angle_gamma   90.00
#
_symmetry.space_group_name_H-M   'P 1'
#
loop_
_entity.id
_entity.type
_entity.pdbx_description
1 polymer ?
#
loop_
_entity_poly.entity_id
_entity_poly.type
_entity_poly.pdbx_seq_one_letter_code
_entity_poly.pdbx_strand_id
1 'polypeptide(L)'
;MGVEWADLAGSDLIVVGILVAVALAPYVSAVRGETSLALATVLSLMLVTFVQFAHSVMTGVPMHFAWMIDLFGIKPHLMGDPLESYRMVSAAWLHADWVHVLGNILVIALVGVPLEQRLGGRRWMAVYFLGFVGGNAAWILSHPESSAPAIGASGAAFGLLGAYMACWPEDKIEFPLLFFIRAWPVWLIVFIRLGLEVWQMYSLQAGTAGESNIAHMAHAGGFFVAYLLARPIARGAPSSLDSPQESATGSARAEAIRAQAKESMGSLDDDPWAAVEKPLQGGAARILRRLREEGDELETRRAWLEELSEHTICPVCDGEMITEIRGENCRLRCALVGSHVKWP
;
A
#
# COMPACT_ATOMS: atom_id res chain seq x y z
N MET A 1 17.92 -7.23 -33.77
CA MET A 1 18.49 -5.98 -33.23
C MET A 1 17.42 -5.40 -32.32
N GLY A 2 17.79 -5.11 -31.08
CA GLY A 2 16.88 -4.45 -30.13
C GLY A 2 16.83 -2.95 -30.38
N VAL A 3 15.93 -2.26 -29.69
CA VAL A 3 15.82 -0.80 -29.63
C VAL A 3 16.88 -0.26 -28.68
N GLU A 4 17.71 0.66 -29.18
CA GLU A 4 18.72 1.37 -28.41
C GLU A 4 18.27 2.81 -28.09
N TRP A 5 18.94 3.46 -27.14
CA TRP A 5 18.68 4.86 -26.81
C TRP A 5 18.85 5.80 -28.00
N ALA A 6 19.76 5.47 -28.93
CA ALA A 6 20.00 6.25 -30.14
C ALA A 6 18.85 6.16 -31.15
N ASP A 7 17.99 5.16 -31.05
CA ASP A 7 16.85 4.94 -31.95
C ASP A 7 15.60 5.75 -31.54
N LEU A 8 15.60 6.35 -30.34
CA LEU A 8 14.43 7.05 -29.80
C LEU A 8 14.22 8.42 -30.46
N ALA A 9 13.00 8.67 -30.92
CA ALA A 9 12.58 9.98 -31.38
C ALA A 9 12.31 10.93 -30.18
N GLY A 10 12.21 12.23 -30.46
CA GLY A 10 11.88 13.23 -29.43
C GLY A 10 10.55 12.96 -28.73
N SER A 11 9.57 12.39 -29.43
CA SER A 11 8.31 11.92 -28.84
C SER A 11 8.51 10.78 -27.84
N ASP A 12 9.41 9.85 -28.14
CA ASP A 12 9.67 8.68 -27.28
C ASP A 12 10.35 9.12 -25.99
N LEU A 13 11.26 10.09 -26.06
CA LEU A 13 11.88 10.70 -24.88
C LEU A 13 10.86 11.39 -23.96
N ILE A 14 9.81 12.01 -24.53
CA ILE A 14 8.71 12.56 -23.73
C ILE A 14 7.97 11.43 -22.99
N VAL A 15 7.72 10.30 -23.66
CA VAL A 15 7.07 9.13 -23.06
C VAL A 15 7.94 8.55 -21.95
N VAL A 16 9.26 8.44 -22.14
CA VAL A 16 10.21 8.04 -21.09
C VAL A 16 10.13 8.99 -19.89
N GLY A 17 10.09 10.30 -20.12
CA GLY A 17 9.91 11.29 -19.05
C GLY A 17 8.60 11.10 -18.27
N ILE A 18 7.50 10.82 -18.96
CA ILE A 18 6.21 10.51 -18.35
C ILE A 18 6.29 9.22 -17.53
N LEU A 19 6.89 8.16 -18.08
CA LEU A 19 7.07 6.87 -17.38
C LEU A 19 7.82 7.06 -16.06
N VAL A 20 8.95 7.79 -16.08
CA VAL A 20 9.73 8.07 -14.87
C VAL A 20 8.91 8.89 -13.88
N ALA A 21 8.19 9.92 -14.34
CA ALA A 21 7.37 10.75 -13.47
C ALA A 21 6.26 9.94 -12.77
N VAL A 22 5.52 9.12 -13.51
CA VAL A 22 4.43 8.32 -12.92
C VAL A 22 4.94 7.14 -12.10
N ALA A 23 6.15 6.63 -12.39
CA ALA A 23 6.81 5.63 -11.56
C ALA A 23 7.17 6.20 -10.18
N LEU A 24 7.68 7.44 -10.12
CA LEU A 24 8.21 8.03 -8.88
C LEU A 24 7.19 8.84 -8.07
N ALA A 25 6.22 9.50 -8.72
CA ALA A 25 5.30 10.40 -8.06
C ALA A 25 4.51 9.76 -6.89
N PRO A 26 4.00 8.51 -6.98
CA PRO A 26 3.32 7.86 -5.87
C PRO A 26 4.21 7.71 -4.63
N TYR A 27 5.49 7.37 -4.79
CA TYR A 27 6.44 7.26 -3.68
C TYR A 27 6.75 8.60 -3.05
N VAL A 28 6.93 9.65 -3.85
CA VAL A 28 7.14 11.02 -3.35
C VAL A 28 5.93 11.48 -2.53
N SER A 29 4.72 11.22 -3.04
CA SER A 29 3.47 11.51 -2.33
C SER A 29 3.39 10.74 -1.01
N ALA A 30 3.71 9.44 -1.03
CA ALA A 30 3.63 8.61 0.16
C ALA A 30 4.64 9.00 1.25
N VAL A 31 5.87 9.32 0.87
CA VAL A 31 6.88 9.80 1.82
C VAL A 31 6.50 11.15 2.43
N ARG A 32 5.89 12.06 1.64
CA ARG A 32 5.46 13.38 2.13
C ARG A 32 4.20 13.32 3.00
N GLY A 33 3.28 12.42 2.67
CA GLY A 33 2.02 12.24 3.39
C GLY A 33 2.06 11.17 4.47
N GLU A 34 3.23 10.59 4.74
CA GLU A 34 3.42 9.46 5.68
C GLU A 34 2.44 8.30 5.42
N THR A 35 2.16 8.00 4.14
CA THR A 35 1.26 6.93 3.73
C THR A 35 2.01 5.66 3.32
N SER A 36 1.27 4.56 3.12
CA SER A 36 1.82 3.24 2.80
C SER A 36 2.64 3.23 1.50
N LEU A 37 3.89 2.78 1.59
CA LEU A 37 4.76 2.53 0.44
C LEU A 37 4.30 1.31 -0.37
N ALA A 38 3.67 0.32 0.27
CA ALA A 38 3.06 -0.79 -0.45
C ALA A 38 1.94 -0.33 -1.38
N LEU A 39 1.03 0.52 -0.90
CA LEU A 39 -0.03 1.12 -1.73
C LEU A 39 0.54 2.08 -2.78
N ALA A 40 1.59 2.84 -2.44
CA ALA A 40 2.30 3.67 -3.41
C ALA A 40 2.90 2.82 -4.55
N THR A 41 3.45 1.64 -4.22
CA THR A 41 3.96 0.68 -5.20
C THR A 41 2.86 0.18 -6.11
N VAL A 42 1.71 -0.20 -5.56
CA VAL A 42 0.53 -0.62 -6.34
C VAL A 42 0.12 0.47 -7.33
N LEU A 43 -0.02 1.71 -6.86
CA LEU A 43 -0.39 2.84 -7.71
C LEU A 43 0.68 3.13 -8.78
N SER A 44 1.96 3.07 -8.42
CA SER A 44 3.09 3.28 -9.32
C SER A 44 3.10 2.28 -10.48
N LEU A 45 2.96 0.98 -10.18
CA LEU A 45 2.89 -0.07 -11.20
C LEU A 45 1.65 0.10 -12.09
N MET A 46 0.51 0.44 -11.50
CA MET A 46 -0.73 0.65 -12.24
C MET A 46 -0.64 1.84 -13.21
N LEU A 47 -0.04 2.95 -12.77
CA LEU A 47 0.15 4.14 -13.62
C LEU A 47 1.15 3.88 -14.76
N VAL A 48 2.26 3.19 -14.50
CA VAL A 48 3.20 2.85 -15.58
C VAL A 48 2.55 1.91 -16.60
N THR A 49 1.78 0.92 -16.16
CA THR A 49 1.03 0.05 -17.09
C THR A 49 -0.05 0.82 -17.85
N PHE A 50 -0.72 1.79 -17.22
CA PHE A 50 -1.65 2.66 -17.92
C PHE A 50 -0.96 3.48 -19.02
N VAL A 51 0.24 4.02 -18.77
CA VAL A 51 1.02 4.74 -19.80
C VAL A 51 1.44 3.80 -20.94
N GLN A 52 1.93 2.58 -20.64
CA GLN A 52 2.23 1.55 -21.66
C GLN A 52 1.00 1.30 -22.56
N PHE A 53 -0.16 1.09 -21.93
CA PHE A 53 -1.42 0.85 -22.64
C PHE A 53 -1.88 2.04 -23.49
N ALA A 54 -1.89 3.24 -22.90
CA ALA A 54 -2.30 4.46 -23.60
C ALA A 54 -1.42 4.72 -24.83
N HIS A 55 -0.10 4.56 -24.69
CA HIS A 55 0.84 4.67 -25.80
C HIS A 55 0.53 3.67 -26.91
N SER A 56 0.33 2.40 -26.57
CA SER A 56 0.00 1.33 -27.54
C SER A 56 -1.28 1.60 -28.31
N VAL A 57 -2.31 2.16 -27.66
CA VAL A 57 -3.56 2.58 -28.33
C VAL A 57 -3.30 3.74 -29.29
N MET A 58 -2.50 4.74 -28.89
CA MET A 58 -2.16 5.90 -29.73
C MET A 58 -1.37 5.51 -30.98
N THR A 59 -0.53 4.48 -30.93
CA THR A 59 0.24 3.97 -32.08
C THR A 59 -0.57 3.02 -32.96
N GLY A 60 -1.85 2.78 -32.67
CA GLY A 60 -2.75 1.99 -33.50
C GLY A 60 -2.55 0.47 -33.44
N VAL A 61 -1.74 -0.02 -32.50
CA VAL A 61 -1.49 -1.45 -32.30
C VAL A 61 -1.73 -1.79 -30.83
N PRO A 62 -2.96 -2.19 -30.45
CA PRO A 62 -3.31 -2.50 -29.07
C PRO A 62 -2.42 -3.62 -28.49
N MET A 63 -2.03 -3.46 -27.22
CA MET A 63 -1.20 -4.40 -26.45
C MET A 63 0.19 -4.68 -27.07
N HIS A 64 0.76 -3.72 -27.78
CA HIS A 64 2.12 -3.80 -28.33
C HIS A 64 3.05 -2.81 -27.63
N PHE A 65 3.76 -3.29 -26.61
CA PHE A 65 4.71 -2.50 -25.80
C PHE A 65 6.18 -2.74 -26.20
N ALA A 66 6.40 -3.22 -27.43
CA ALA A 66 7.65 -3.87 -27.81
C ALA A 66 8.88 -3.01 -27.55
N TRP A 67 8.91 -1.74 -27.96
CA TRP A 67 10.10 -0.91 -27.78
C TRP A 67 10.40 -0.60 -26.29
N MET A 68 9.37 -0.40 -25.46
CA MET A 68 9.56 -0.14 -24.03
C MET A 68 10.07 -1.38 -23.31
N ILE A 69 9.47 -2.54 -23.57
CA ILE A 69 9.90 -3.82 -23.01
C ILE A 69 11.31 -4.16 -23.49
N ASP A 70 11.60 -3.91 -24.77
CA ASP A 70 12.89 -4.19 -25.36
C ASP A 70 14.00 -3.28 -24.83
N LEU A 71 13.69 -2.00 -24.56
CA LEU A 71 14.64 -1.02 -24.02
C LEU A 71 14.84 -1.13 -22.50
N PHE A 72 13.79 -1.43 -21.71
CA PHE A 72 13.84 -1.37 -20.25
C PHE A 72 13.79 -2.74 -19.55
N GLY A 73 13.47 -3.82 -20.26
CA GLY A 73 13.44 -5.18 -19.72
C GLY A 73 14.83 -5.80 -19.56
N ILE A 74 14.95 -6.78 -18.68
CA ILE A 74 16.19 -7.55 -18.45
C ILE A 74 16.45 -8.46 -19.65
N LYS A 75 17.58 -8.27 -20.31
CA LYS A 75 18.09 -9.16 -21.34
C LYS A 75 19.41 -9.76 -20.87
N PRO A 76 19.43 -11.00 -20.35
CA PRO A 76 20.62 -11.58 -19.73
C PRO A 76 21.91 -11.42 -20.53
N HIS A 77 21.86 -11.64 -21.85
CA HIS A 77 23.04 -11.51 -22.73
C HIS A 77 23.65 -10.08 -22.78
N LEU A 78 22.90 -9.05 -22.42
CA LEU A 78 23.36 -7.66 -22.36
C LEU A 78 23.88 -7.25 -20.98
N MET A 79 23.58 -8.02 -19.93
CA MET A 79 23.84 -7.61 -18.54
C MET A 79 25.32 -7.62 -18.14
N GLY A 80 26.21 -8.06 -19.04
CA GLY A 80 27.66 -7.90 -18.91
C GLY A 80 28.16 -6.49 -19.21
N ASP A 81 27.37 -5.67 -19.91
CA ASP A 81 27.70 -4.26 -20.20
C ASP A 81 27.22 -3.35 -19.05
N PRO A 82 28.11 -2.58 -18.39
CA PRO A 82 27.72 -1.61 -17.37
C PRO A 82 26.68 -0.58 -17.83
N LEU A 83 26.65 -0.25 -19.13
CA LEU A 83 25.67 0.69 -19.70
C LEU A 83 24.24 0.15 -19.66
N GLU A 84 24.08 -1.17 -19.57
CA GLU A 84 22.78 -1.86 -19.55
C GLU A 84 22.28 -2.14 -18.12
N SER A 85 23.04 -1.72 -17.09
CA SER A 85 22.71 -1.94 -15.68
C SER A 85 21.39 -1.34 -15.23
N TYR A 86 20.88 -0.29 -15.90
CA TYR A 86 19.60 0.33 -15.60
C TYR A 86 18.43 -0.66 -15.70
N ARG A 87 18.55 -1.68 -16.57
CA ARG A 87 17.56 -2.76 -16.74
C ARG A 87 17.30 -3.53 -15.45
N MET A 88 18.31 -3.62 -14.58
CA MET A 88 18.21 -4.24 -13.25
C MET A 88 17.06 -3.68 -12.43
N VAL A 89 16.75 -2.39 -12.61
CA VAL A 89 15.71 -1.66 -11.88
C VAL A 89 14.49 -1.38 -12.76
N SER A 90 14.69 -0.91 -14.00
CA SER A 90 13.57 -0.48 -14.85
C SER A 90 12.60 -1.61 -15.20
N ALA A 91 13.08 -2.84 -15.29
CA ALA A 91 12.24 -4.00 -15.62
C ALA A 91 11.11 -4.26 -14.60
N ALA A 92 11.26 -3.82 -13.35
CA ALA A 92 10.27 -4.04 -12.30
C ALA A 92 8.93 -3.33 -12.56
N TRP A 93 8.93 -2.25 -13.35
CA TRP A 93 7.74 -1.47 -13.65
C TRP A 93 6.98 -1.94 -14.89
N LEU A 94 7.64 -2.66 -15.80
CA LEU A 94 7.06 -3.09 -17.06
C LEU A 94 6.19 -4.33 -16.90
N HIS A 95 5.10 -4.40 -17.65
CA HIS A 95 4.18 -5.54 -17.62
C HIS A 95 3.68 -5.84 -19.02
N ALA A 96 3.60 -7.12 -19.35
CA ALA A 96 3.20 -7.58 -20.69
C ALA A 96 1.73 -7.33 -20.99
N ASP A 97 0.88 -7.33 -19.96
CA ASP A 97 -0.56 -7.20 -20.07
C ASP A 97 -1.21 -6.85 -18.71
N TRP A 98 -2.53 -6.64 -18.75
CA TRP A 98 -3.33 -6.29 -17.59
C TRP A 98 -3.39 -7.41 -16.54
N VAL A 99 -3.49 -8.68 -16.95
CA VAL A 99 -3.55 -9.81 -16.01
C VAL A 99 -2.21 -9.93 -15.27
N HIS A 100 -1.10 -9.72 -15.97
CA HIS A 100 0.24 -9.73 -15.38
C HIS A 100 0.39 -8.64 -14.30
N VAL A 101 0.04 -7.38 -14.57
CA VAL A 101 0.13 -6.32 -13.54
C VAL A 101 -0.87 -6.56 -12.40
N LEU A 102 -2.10 -6.99 -12.71
CA LEU A 102 -3.13 -7.25 -11.70
C LEU A 102 -2.70 -8.35 -10.72
N GLY A 103 -2.08 -9.42 -11.22
CA GLY A 103 -1.54 -10.49 -10.38
C GLY A 103 -0.45 -9.98 -9.42
N ASN A 104 0.48 -9.17 -9.93
CA ASN A 104 1.57 -8.61 -9.11
C ASN A 104 1.05 -7.63 -8.06
N ILE A 105 0.20 -6.66 -8.44
CA ILE A 105 -0.33 -5.68 -7.50
C ILE A 105 -1.27 -6.31 -6.47
N LEU A 106 -1.98 -7.40 -6.81
CA LEU A 106 -2.80 -8.13 -5.85
C LEU A 106 -1.95 -8.74 -4.74
N VAL A 107 -0.83 -9.39 -5.09
CA VAL A 107 0.12 -9.91 -4.09
C VAL A 107 0.73 -8.77 -3.28
N ILE A 108 1.18 -7.69 -3.93
CA ILE A 108 1.76 -6.53 -3.23
C ILE A 108 0.74 -5.87 -2.30
N ALA A 109 -0.54 -5.77 -2.69
CA ALA A 109 -1.58 -5.20 -1.84
C ALA A 109 -1.90 -6.10 -0.65
N LEU A 110 -2.21 -7.39 -0.89
CA LEU A 110 -2.66 -8.31 0.14
C LEU A 110 -1.54 -8.74 1.09
N VAL A 111 -0.34 -8.96 0.57
CA VAL A 111 0.83 -9.42 1.35
C VAL A 111 1.67 -8.24 1.79
N GLY A 112 1.89 -7.27 0.89
CA GLY A 112 2.79 -6.16 1.15
C GLY A 112 2.26 -5.18 2.19
N VAL A 113 0.97 -4.84 2.19
CA VAL A 113 0.43 -3.88 3.18
C VAL A 113 0.54 -4.39 4.62
N PRO A 114 0.11 -5.63 4.96
CA PRO A 114 0.31 -6.15 6.31
C PRO A 114 1.79 -6.30 6.67
N LEU A 115 2.64 -6.71 5.72
CA LEU A 115 4.08 -6.81 5.93
C LEU A 115 4.72 -5.43 6.20
N GLU A 116 4.24 -4.37 5.55
CA GLU A 116 4.69 -3.00 5.79
C GLU A 116 4.34 -2.55 7.21
N GLN A 117 3.18 -2.94 7.73
CA GLN A 117 2.81 -2.65 9.12
C GLN A 117 3.76 -3.34 10.11
N ARG A 118 4.17 -4.57 9.80
CA ARG A 118 5.14 -5.33 10.62
C ARG A 118 6.55 -4.75 10.55
N LEU A 119 7.03 -4.37 9.36
CA LEU A 119 8.41 -3.93 9.10
C LEU A 119 8.64 -2.42 9.24
N GLY A 120 7.61 -1.61 9.02
CA GLY A 120 7.72 -0.19 8.69
C GLY A 120 8.20 0.04 7.25
N GLY A 121 7.83 1.18 6.68
CA GLY A 121 8.02 1.48 5.25
C GLY A 121 9.46 1.35 4.73
N ARG A 122 10.47 1.86 5.46
CA ARG A 122 11.88 1.80 5.00
C ARG A 122 12.40 0.38 4.84
N ARG A 123 12.09 -0.49 5.79
CA ARG A 123 12.51 -1.90 5.78
C ARG A 123 11.71 -2.69 4.74
N TRP A 124 10.42 -2.37 4.60
CA TRP A 124 9.58 -2.93 3.55
C TRP A 124 10.15 -2.63 2.16
N MET A 125 10.56 -1.38 1.91
CA MET A 125 11.17 -0.99 0.63
C MET A 125 12.49 -1.74 0.37
N ALA A 126 13.32 -1.94 1.39
CA ALA A 126 14.54 -2.73 1.26
C ALA A 126 14.25 -4.19 0.86
N VAL A 127 13.26 -4.82 1.48
CA VAL A 127 12.80 -6.18 1.12
C VAL A 127 12.26 -6.21 -0.31
N TYR A 128 11.43 -5.24 -0.69
CA TYR A 128 10.89 -5.13 -2.04
C TYR A 128 12.01 -5.04 -3.09
N PHE A 129 13.01 -4.19 -2.85
CA PHE A 129 14.18 -4.05 -3.72
C PHE A 129 15.02 -5.33 -3.81
N LEU A 130 15.30 -5.97 -2.67
CA LEU A 130 16.03 -7.24 -2.65
C LEU A 130 15.29 -8.34 -3.40
N GLY A 131 13.96 -8.35 -3.38
CA GLY A 131 13.15 -9.30 -4.11
C GLY A 131 13.36 -9.22 -5.62
N PHE A 132 13.17 -8.04 -6.24
CA PHE A 132 13.37 -7.98 -7.70
C PHE A 132 14.84 -8.05 -8.11
N VAL A 133 15.79 -7.48 -7.34
CA VAL A 133 17.22 -7.61 -7.64
C VAL A 133 17.67 -9.06 -7.53
N GLY A 134 17.25 -9.76 -6.47
CA GLY A 134 17.54 -11.18 -6.29
C GLY A 134 16.91 -12.05 -7.37
N GLY A 135 15.69 -11.72 -7.80
CA GLY A 135 15.03 -12.39 -8.92
C GLY A 135 15.73 -12.16 -10.25
N ASN A 136 16.05 -10.92 -10.58
CA ASN A 136 16.77 -10.57 -11.80
C ASN A 136 18.15 -11.23 -11.85
N ALA A 137 18.89 -11.22 -10.73
CA ALA A 137 20.16 -11.92 -10.63
C ALA A 137 20.03 -13.43 -10.87
N ALA A 138 19.05 -14.09 -10.23
CA ALA A 138 18.80 -15.51 -10.46
C ALA A 138 18.44 -15.82 -11.90
N TRP A 139 17.62 -14.99 -12.54
CA TRP A 139 17.26 -15.12 -13.95
C TRP A 139 18.46 -14.99 -14.88
N ILE A 140 19.31 -13.97 -14.67
CA ILE A 140 20.51 -13.72 -15.47
C ILE A 140 21.49 -14.90 -15.34
N LEU A 141 21.72 -15.38 -14.12
CA LEU A 141 22.65 -16.48 -13.86
C LEU A 141 22.14 -17.81 -14.44
N SER A 142 20.83 -18.05 -14.47
CA SER A 142 20.26 -19.29 -15.02
C SER A 142 20.07 -19.26 -16.53
N HIS A 143 19.99 -18.07 -17.15
CA HIS A 143 19.75 -17.91 -18.60
C HIS A 143 20.70 -16.89 -19.25
N PRO A 144 22.04 -17.01 -19.12
CA PRO A 144 22.99 -15.97 -19.53
C PRO A 144 22.89 -15.58 -21.01
N GLU A 145 22.57 -16.53 -21.89
CA GLU A 145 22.49 -16.31 -23.34
C GLU A 145 21.10 -15.84 -23.82
N SER A 146 20.14 -15.65 -22.90
CA SER A 146 18.77 -15.30 -23.31
C SER A 146 18.69 -13.89 -23.87
N SER A 147 18.07 -13.77 -25.04
CA SER A 147 17.69 -12.50 -25.67
C SER A 147 16.25 -12.08 -25.38
N ALA A 148 15.45 -12.96 -24.75
CA ALA A 148 14.08 -12.65 -24.39
C ALA A 148 14.06 -11.71 -23.17
N PRO A 149 13.41 -10.54 -23.25
CA PRO A 149 13.33 -9.61 -22.14
C PRO A 149 12.46 -10.18 -21.01
N ALA A 150 12.98 -10.19 -19.79
CA ALA A 150 12.23 -10.45 -18.57
C ALA A 150 11.79 -9.14 -17.92
N ILE A 151 10.52 -9.09 -17.49
CA ILE A 151 9.85 -7.90 -16.95
C ILE A 151 8.90 -8.28 -15.81
N GLY A 152 8.54 -7.29 -15.01
CA GLY A 152 7.49 -7.41 -13.99
C GLY A 152 8.01 -7.29 -12.57
N ALA A 153 7.10 -6.93 -11.67
CA ALA A 153 7.37 -6.81 -10.24
C ALA A 153 7.30 -8.16 -9.49
N SER A 154 7.15 -9.28 -10.20
CA SER A 154 6.88 -10.58 -9.58
C SER A 154 8.02 -11.08 -8.69
N GLY A 155 9.28 -10.84 -9.07
CA GLY A 155 10.43 -11.12 -8.20
C GLY A 155 10.35 -10.37 -6.86
N ALA A 156 9.90 -9.10 -6.88
CA ALA A 156 9.65 -8.34 -5.66
C ALA A 156 8.50 -8.93 -4.84
N ALA A 157 7.39 -9.29 -5.49
CA ALA A 157 6.23 -9.88 -4.84
C ALA A 157 6.57 -11.22 -4.14
N PHE A 158 7.37 -12.08 -4.80
CA PHE A 158 7.92 -13.28 -4.19
C PHE A 158 8.91 -12.97 -3.07
N GLY A 159 9.69 -11.90 -3.19
CA GLY A 159 10.54 -11.42 -2.10
C GLY A 159 9.75 -11.00 -0.86
N LEU A 160 8.62 -10.30 -1.04
CA LEU A 160 7.71 -9.98 0.07
C LEU A 160 7.17 -11.26 0.74
N LEU A 161 6.74 -12.25 -0.05
CA LEU A 161 6.31 -13.55 0.47
C LEU A 161 7.43 -14.27 1.25
N GLY A 162 8.67 -14.25 0.73
CA GLY A 162 9.83 -14.83 1.39
C GLY A 162 10.15 -14.15 2.71
N ALA A 163 10.12 -12.82 2.74
CA ALA A 163 10.35 -12.08 3.98
C ALA A 163 9.24 -12.29 5.02
N TYR A 164 7.98 -12.35 4.59
CA TYR A 164 6.86 -12.63 5.48
C TYR A 164 6.99 -14.03 6.08
N MET A 165 7.28 -15.03 5.25
CA MET A 165 7.51 -16.41 5.70
C MET A 165 8.67 -16.52 6.71
N ALA A 166 9.74 -15.75 6.51
CA ALA A 166 10.92 -15.80 7.38
C ALA A 166 10.70 -15.16 8.75
N CYS A 167 9.78 -14.19 8.86
CA CYS A 167 9.64 -13.34 10.05
C CYS A 167 8.33 -13.58 10.82
N TRP A 168 7.23 -13.88 10.13
CA TRP A 168 5.90 -14.07 10.70
C TRP A 168 5.10 -15.14 9.92
N PRO A 169 5.54 -16.42 9.94
CA PRO A 169 4.91 -17.49 9.14
C PRO A 169 3.46 -17.81 9.55
N GLU A 170 3.08 -17.53 10.81
CA GLU A 170 1.75 -17.81 11.36
C GLU A 170 0.74 -16.67 11.16
N ASP A 171 1.19 -15.51 10.66
CA ASP A 171 0.30 -14.38 10.35
C ASP A 171 -0.74 -14.78 9.32
N LYS A 172 -1.95 -14.22 9.43
CA LYS A 172 -3.06 -14.60 8.57
C LYS A 172 -3.40 -13.46 7.63
N ILE A 173 -3.37 -13.75 6.34
CA ILE A 173 -3.73 -12.80 5.29
C ILE A 173 -5.13 -13.15 4.80
N GLU A 174 -6.01 -12.16 4.80
CA GLU A 174 -7.34 -12.28 4.22
C GLU A 174 -7.24 -12.33 2.69
N PHE A 175 -7.66 -13.45 2.11
CA PHE A 175 -7.77 -13.60 0.66
C PHE A 175 -9.24 -13.64 0.24
N PRO A 176 -9.67 -12.77 -0.69
CA PRO A 176 -10.99 -12.87 -1.29
C PRO A 176 -11.02 -14.05 -2.27
N LEU A 177 -11.53 -15.20 -1.82
CA LEU A 177 -11.73 -16.38 -2.67
C LEU A 177 -13.21 -16.45 -3.09
N LEU A 178 -13.52 -15.98 -4.30
CA LEU A 178 -14.86 -15.99 -4.93
C LEU A 178 -15.98 -15.38 -4.06
N PHE A 179 -16.50 -16.16 -3.11
CA PHE A 179 -17.62 -15.81 -2.24
C PHE A 179 -17.27 -15.79 -0.74
N PHE A 180 -16.04 -16.18 -0.36
CA PHE A 180 -15.60 -16.24 1.02
C PHE A 180 -14.29 -15.48 1.23
N ILE A 181 -14.30 -14.49 2.12
CA ILE A 181 -13.08 -13.90 2.65
C ILE A 181 -12.62 -14.80 3.78
N ARG A 182 -11.49 -15.49 3.58
CA ARG A 182 -10.90 -16.39 4.57
C ARG A 182 -9.48 -15.92 4.85
N ALA A 183 -9.12 -15.87 6.11
CA ALA A 183 -7.75 -15.59 6.54
C ALA A 183 -6.94 -16.89 6.53
N TRP A 184 -5.84 -16.92 5.77
CA TRP A 184 -4.95 -18.08 5.64
C TRP A 184 -3.57 -17.75 6.21
N PRO A 185 -2.92 -18.70 6.93
CA PRO A 185 -1.58 -18.46 7.44
C PRO A 185 -0.57 -18.30 6.30
N VAL A 186 0.40 -17.41 6.47
CA VAL A 186 1.43 -17.08 5.48
C VAL A 186 2.17 -18.33 5.03
N TRP A 187 2.55 -19.22 5.94
CA TRP A 187 3.26 -20.45 5.57
C TRP A 187 2.49 -21.31 4.58
N LEU A 188 1.16 -21.37 4.70
CA LEU A 188 0.32 -22.18 3.83
C LEU A 188 0.18 -21.53 2.45
N ILE A 189 0.01 -20.21 2.42
CA ILE A 189 -0.03 -19.43 1.16
C ILE A 189 1.29 -19.62 0.39
N VAL A 190 2.41 -19.50 1.10
CA VAL A 190 3.75 -19.66 0.52
C VAL A 190 3.99 -21.09 0.06
N PHE A 191 3.63 -22.09 0.86
CA PHE A 191 3.74 -23.49 0.50
C PHE A 191 2.97 -23.81 -0.80
N ILE A 192 1.72 -23.36 -0.90
CA ILE A 192 0.89 -23.55 -2.10
C ILE A 192 1.52 -22.81 -3.29
N ARG A 193 1.89 -21.54 -3.13
CA ARG A 193 2.40 -20.72 -4.24
C ARG A 193 3.74 -21.22 -4.78
N LEU A 194 4.67 -21.60 -3.89
CA LEU A 194 5.97 -22.15 -4.27
C LEU A 194 5.84 -23.57 -4.82
N GLY A 195 4.93 -24.39 -4.26
CA GLY A 195 4.59 -25.69 -4.80
C GLY A 195 4.08 -25.61 -6.25
N LEU A 196 3.22 -24.63 -6.55
CA LEU A 196 2.76 -24.36 -7.91
C LEU A 196 3.90 -23.92 -8.85
N GLU A 197 4.84 -23.10 -8.39
CA GLU A 197 6.03 -22.74 -9.18
C GLU A 197 6.87 -23.97 -9.53
N VAL A 198 7.19 -24.80 -8.52
CA VAL A 198 8.00 -26.01 -8.72
C VAL A 198 7.29 -26.99 -9.66
N TRP A 199 5.97 -27.16 -9.49
CA TRP A 199 5.17 -27.98 -10.38
C TRP A 199 5.20 -27.49 -11.83
N GLN A 200 5.06 -26.17 -12.05
CA GLN A 200 5.14 -25.56 -13.38
C GLN A 200 6.53 -25.70 -14.00
N MET A 201 7.60 -25.49 -13.23
CA MET A 201 8.96 -25.73 -13.70
C MET A 201 9.15 -27.19 -14.13
N TYR A 202 8.67 -28.14 -13.32
CA TYR A 202 8.75 -29.57 -13.63
C TYR A 202 7.95 -29.95 -14.87
N SER A 203 6.73 -29.43 -15.04
CA SER A 203 5.90 -29.73 -16.21
C SER A 203 6.49 -29.20 -17.50
N LEU A 204 7.13 -28.03 -17.46
CA LEU A 204 7.89 -27.47 -18.60
C LEU A 204 9.07 -28.34 -18.96
N GLN A 205 9.86 -28.77 -17.97
CA GLN A 205 11.02 -29.63 -18.20
C GLN A 205 10.62 -31.03 -18.69
N ALA A 206 9.49 -31.55 -18.22
CA ALA A 206 8.95 -32.84 -18.65
C ALA A 206 8.26 -32.78 -20.03
N GLY A 207 8.16 -31.60 -20.65
CA GLY A 207 7.46 -31.41 -21.93
C GLY A 207 5.95 -31.66 -21.85
N THR A 208 5.39 -31.70 -20.63
CA THR A 208 3.95 -31.89 -20.39
C THR A 208 3.18 -30.58 -20.33
N ALA A 209 3.90 -29.45 -20.29
CA ALA A 209 3.38 -28.10 -20.51
C ALA A 209 3.97 -27.52 -21.83
N GLY A 210 3.20 -26.65 -22.49
CA GLY A 210 3.70 -25.86 -23.62
C GLY A 210 4.73 -24.81 -23.18
N GLU A 211 5.29 -24.03 -24.12
CA GLU A 211 6.24 -22.95 -23.81
C GLU A 211 5.68 -21.99 -22.73
N SER A 212 6.48 -21.66 -21.71
CA SER A 212 6.12 -20.72 -20.65
C SER A 212 6.77 -19.37 -20.88
N ASN A 213 5.94 -18.32 -20.83
CA ASN A 213 6.39 -16.92 -20.83
C ASN A 213 6.68 -16.41 -19.40
N ILE A 214 6.87 -17.30 -18.43
CA ILE A 214 7.06 -16.96 -17.02
C ILE A 214 8.51 -17.20 -16.60
N ALA A 215 9.14 -16.17 -16.04
CA ALA A 215 10.50 -16.23 -15.51
C ALA A 215 10.55 -16.91 -14.13
N HIS A 216 10.27 -18.22 -14.07
CA HIS A 216 10.16 -18.97 -12.81
C HIS A 216 11.42 -18.87 -11.91
N MET A 217 12.62 -18.82 -12.50
CA MET A 217 13.87 -18.63 -11.74
C MET A 217 13.95 -17.25 -11.07
N ALA A 218 13.31 -16.22 -11.64
CA ALA A 218 13.23 -14.91 -11.01
C ALA A 218 12.36 -14.94 -9.74
N HIS A 219 11.28 -15.71 -9.75
CA HIS A 219 10.44 -15.90 -8.56
C HIS A 219 11.21 -16.59 -7.43
N ALA A 220 11.92 -17.67 -7.75
CA ALA A 220 12.75 -18.40 -6.78
C ALA A 220 13.86 -17.51 -6.21
N GLY A 221 14.60 -16.79 -7.08
CA GLY A 221 15.64 -15.86 -6.66
C GLY A 221 15.13 -14.78 -5.73
N GLY A 222 14.03 -14.12 -6.10
CA GLY A 222 13.44 -13.06 -5.29
C GLY A 222 12.97 -13.57 -3.93
N PHE A 223 12.31 -14.73 -3.90
CA PHE A 223 11.88 -15.38 -2.66
C PHE A 223 13.06 -15.68 -1.73
N PHE A 224 14.07 -16.43 -2.20
CA PHE A 224 15.13 -16.92 -1.33
C PHE A 224 16.09 -15.82 -0.88
N VAL A 225 16.42 -14.85 -1.74
CA VAL A 225 17.26 -13.71 -1.35
C VAL A 225 16.58 -12.90 -0.24
N ALA A 226 15.30 -12.57 -0.41
CA ALA A 226 14.56 -11.85 0.63
C ALA A 226 14.37 -12.71 1.89
N TYR A 227 14.01 -13.99 1.77
CA TYR A 227 13.85 -14.91 2.90
C TYR A 227 15.09 -14.97 3.80
N LEU A 228 16.28 -15.11 3.19
CA LEU A 228 17.54 -15.20 3.92
C LEU A 228 17.93 -13.87 4.61
N LEU A 229 17.59 -12.73 3.99
CA LEU A 229 17.96 -11.40 4.46
C LEU A 229 16.88 -10.72 5.31
N ALA A 230 15.67 -11.26 5.38
CA ALA A 230 14.53 -10.62 6.03
C ALA A 230 14.70 -10.47 7.54
N ARG A 231 15.13 -11.53 8.25
CA ARG A 231 15.30 -11.47 9.71
C ARG A 231 16.31 -10.41 10.18
N PRO A 232 17.51 -10.26 9.57
CA PRO A 232 18.40 -9.16 9.95
C PRO A 232 17.83 -7.78 9.61
N ILE A 233 17.10 -7.64 8.49
CA ILE A 233 16.44 -6.38 8.12
C ILE A 233 15.34 -6.02 9.11
N ALA A 234 14.57 -7.00 9.57
CA ALA A 234 13.47 -6.86 10.51
C ALA A 234 13.91 -6.52 11.95
N ARG A 235 15.22 -6.49 12.24
CA ARG A 235 15.70 -6.06 13.57
C ARG A 235 15.30 -4.60 13.84
N GLY A 236 14.65 -4.39 14.99
CA GLY A 236 14.10 -3.08 15.38
C GLY A 236 12.92 -2.62 14.53
N ALA A 237 12.25 -3.53 13.83
CA ALA A 237 10.96 -3.26 13.20
C ALA A 237 9.86 -2.98 14.25
N PRO A 238 8.74 -2.35 13.87
CA PRO A 238 7.61 -2.09 14.77
C PRO A 238 7.08 -3.34 15.48
N SER A 239 7.03 -4.48 14.79
CA SER A 239 6.65 -5.77 15.38
C SER A 239 7.88 -6.62 15.69
N SER A 240 7.85 -7.35 16.81
CA SER A 240 8.87 -8.36 17.11
C SER A 240 8.70 -9.58 16.20
N LEU A 241 9.81 -10.23 15.88
CA LEU A 241 9.82 -11.47 15.09
C LEU A 241 8.98 -12.55 15.77
N ASP A 242 8.26 -13.33 14.97
CA ASP A 242 7.43 -14.46 15.42
C ASP A 242 6.29 -14.06 16.39
N SER A 243 6.03 -12.75 16.57
CA SER A 243 4.89 -12.29 17.37
C SER A 243 3.57 -12.60 16.65
N PRO A 244 2.56 -13.11 17.37
CA PRO A 244 1.24 -13.30 16.80
C PRO A 244 0.68 -11.99 16.24
N GLN A 245 -0.05 -12.07 15.14
CA GLN A 245 -0.80 -10.93 14.64
C GLN A 245 -1.99 -10.67 15.57
N GLU A 246 -2.00 -9.53 16.27
CA GLU A 246 -3.25 -8.97 16.76
C GLU A 246 -4.08 -8.67 15.50
N SER A 247 -5.17 -9.44 15.35
CA SER A 247 -5.84 -9.67 14.08
C SER A 247 -6.21 -8.37 13.35
N ALA A 248 -5.54 -8.09 12.24
CA ALA A 248 -5.95 -7.09 11.27
C ALA A 248 -7.10 -7.64 10.42
N THR A 249 -8.30 -7.69 10.98
CA THR A 249 -9.53 -7.87 10.21
C THR A 249 -10.06 -6.50 9.76
N GLY A 250 -10.95 -6.46 8.77
CA GLY A 250 -11.67 -5.23 8.43
C GLY A 250 -12.41 -4.58 9.63
N SER A 251 -12.74 -5.38 10.66
CA SER A 251 -13.23 -4.91 11.97
C SER A 251 -12.17 -4.07 12.70
N ALA A 252 -10.92 -4.53 12.73
CA ALA A 252 -9.83 -3.85 13.44
C ALA A 252 -9.45 -2.50 12.79
N ARG A 253 -9.56 -2.37 11.46
CA ARG A 253 -9.36 -1.07 10.80
C ARG A 253 -10.50 -0.10 11.13
N ALA A 254 -11.74 -0.57 11.13
CA ALA A 254 -12.89 0.23 11.55
C ALA A 254 -12.79 0.59 13.05
N GLU A 255 -12.34 -0.33 13.90
CA GLU A 255 -12.06 -0.09 15.32
C GLU A 255 -10.90 0.87 15.54
N ALA A 256 -9.82 0.79 14.76
CA ALA A 256 -8.70 1.71 14.86
C ALA A 256 -9.09 3.13 14.42
N ILE A 257 -9.89 3.27 13.36
CA ILE A 257 -10.46 4.57 12.95
C ILE A 257 -11.37 5.11 14.05
N ARG A 258 -12.25 4.26 14.59
CA ARG A 258 -13.18 4.64 15.68
C ARG A 258 -12.43 4.98 16.98
N ALA A 259 -11.35 4.29 17.30
CA ALA A 259 -10.50 4.56 18.45
C ALA A 259 -9.75 5.89 18.30
N GLN A 260 -9.17 6.14 17.12
CA GLN A 260 -8.52 7.42 16.81
C GLN A 260 -9.52 8.59 16.83
N ALA A 261 -10.74 8.38 16.33
CA ALA A 261 -11.82 9.35 16.45
C ALA A 261 -12.18 9.63 17.91
N LYS A 262 -12.33 8.59 18.75
CA LYS A 262 -12.57 8.73 20.19
C LYS A 262 -11.48 9.52 20.92
N GLU A 263 -10.21 9.25 20.64
CA GLU A 263 -9.08 9.99 21.23
C GLU A 263 -9.07 11.47 20.84
N SER A 264 -9.68 11.84 19.72
CA SER A 264 -9.69 13.22 19.20
C SER A 264 -10.98 14.00 19.51
N MET A 265 -11.89 13.44 20.33
CA MET A 265 -13.16 14.07 20.75
C MET A 265 -12.99 15.30 21.68
N GLY A 266 -11.78 15.59 22.14
CA GLY A 266 -11.48 16.70 23.07
C GLY A 266 -11.97 16.44 24.50
N SER A 267 -11.44 17.17 25.48
CA SER A 267 -11.90 17.04 26.87
C SER A 267 -13.22 17.79 27.10
N LEU A 268 -14.10 17.24 27.94
CA LEU A 268 -15.32 17.92 28.44
C LEU A 268 -15.10 18.67 29.76
N ASP A 269 -13.88 18.63 30.31
CA ASP A 269 -13.60 19.19 31.62
C ASP A 269 -13.62 20.72 31.59
N ASP A 270 -13.09 21.31 30.51
CA ASP A 270 -13.07 22.74 30.29
C ASP A 270 -14.47 23.24 29.93
N ASP A 271 -15.16 23.98 30.80
CA ASP A 271 -16.51 24.49 30.54
C ASP A 271 -16.46 25.93 30.01
N PRO A 272 -16.85 26.20 28.74
CA PRO A 272 -16.82 27.54 28.15
C PRO A 272 -17.71 28.56 28.87
N TRP A 273 -18.80 28.11 29.50
CA TRP A 273 -19.74 28.96 30.23
C TRP A 273 -19.22 29.29 31.62
N ALA A 274 -18.58 28.34 32.30
CA ALA A 274 -17.92 28.57 33.57
C ALA A 274 -16.69 29.50 33.44
N ALA A 275 -15.93 29.38 32.34
CA ALA A 275 -14.74 30.19 32.09
C ALA A 275 -15.00 31.71 32.01
N VAL A 276 -16.24 32.11 31.70
CA VAL A 276 -16.67 33.52 31.65
C VAL A 276 -17.69 33.87 32.74
N GLU A 277 -17.67 33.11 33.84
CA GLU A 277 -18.50 33.32 35.04
C GLU A 277 -20.02 33.28 34.77
N LYS A 278 -20.46 32.59 33.71
CA LYS A 278 -21.87 32.40 33.36
C LYS A 278 -22.23 30.91 33.32
N PRO A 279 -22.07 30.14 34.41
CA PRO A 279 -22.30 28.70 34.39
C PRO A 279 -23.73 28.35 33.97
N LEU A 280 -23.86 27.26 33.22
CA LEU A 280 -25.16 26.76 32.80
C LEU A 280 -26.05 26.46 34.01
N GLN A 281 -27.35 26.71 33.88
CA GLN A 281 -28.35 26.43 34.92
C GLN A 281 -29.52 25.60 34.37
N GLY A 282 -30.29 24.99 35.27
CA GLY A 282 -31.54 24.31 34.94
C GLY A 282 -31.37 23.13 33.96
N GLY A 283 -32.11 23.17 32.84
CA GLY A 283 -32.10 22.12 31.82
C GLY A 283 -30.73 21.95 31.15
N ALA A 284 -30.11 23.05 30.75
CA ALA A 284 -28.79 23.05 30.10
C ALA A 284 -27.69 22.44 30.99
N ALA A 285 -27.71 22.76 32.29
CA ALA A 285 -26.77 22.17 33.25
C ALA A 285 -26.93 20.66 33.39
N ARG A 286 -28.18 20.17 33.31
CA ARG A 286 -28.49 18.74 33.36
C ARG A 286 -28.01 18.01 32.11
N ILE A 287 -28.18 18.62 30.95
CA ILE A 287 -27.70 18.11 29.65
C ILE A 287 -26.18 18.03 29.65
N LEU A 288 -25.48 19.09 30.09
CA LEU A 288 -24.01 19.08 30.21
C LEU A 288 -23.51 17.97 31.16
N ARG A 289 -24.21 17.74 32.27
CA ARG A 289 -23.87 16.65 33.19
C ARG A 289 -24.03 15.28 32.52
N ARG A 290 -25.15 15.04 31.82
CA ARG A 290 -25.38 13.80 31.08
C ARG A 290 -24.35 13.57 29.97
N LEU A 291 -23.99 14.63 29.24
CA LEU A 291 -22.92 14.61 28.25
C LEU A 291 -21.59 14.12 28.86
N ARG A 292 -21.26 14.53 30.09
CA ARG A 292 -20.06 14.08 30.80
C ARG A 292 -20.15 12.65 31.34
N GLU A 293 -21.34 12.21 31.71
CA GLU A 293 -21.58 10.86 32.25
C GLU A 293 -21.67 9.80 31.14
N GLU A 294 -22.15 10.16 29.95
CA GLU A 294 -22.54 9.21 28.88
C GLU A 294 -21.84 9.47 27.54
N GLY A 295 -21.13 10.60 27.38
CA GLY A 295 -20.53 11.06 26.12
C GLY A 295 -19.16 10.47 25.78
N ASP A 296 -18.87 9.25 26.24
CA ASP A 296 -17.62 8.53 25.94
C ASP A 296 -17.66 7.80 24.58
N GLU A 297 -18.87 7.64 24.02
CA GLU A 297 -19.08 7.08 22.68
C GLU A 297 -19.39 8.19 21.67
N LEU A 298 -18.87 8.09 20.44
CA LEU A 298 -18.98 9.10 19.38
C LEU A 298 -20.44 9.51 19.09
N GLU A 299 -21.31 8.53 18.90
CA GLU A 299 -22.74 8.74 18.58
C GLU A 299 -23.48 9.40 19.76
N THR A 300 -23.25 8.89 20.98
CA THR A 300 -23.85 9.43 22.20
C THR A 300 -23.38 10.86 22.48
N ARG A 301 -22.08 11.11 22.31
CA ARG A 301 -21.49 12.45 22.48
C ARG A 301 -22.06 13.45 21.49
N ARG A 302 -22.21 13.03 20.23
CA ARG A 302 -22.81 13.86 19.19
C ARG A 302 -24.25 14.23 19.54
N ALA A 303 -25.09 13.26 19.92
CA ALA A 303 -26.48 13.52 20.28
C ALA A 303 -26.58 14.51 21.46
N TRP A 304 -25.75 14.32 22.48
CA TRP A 304 -25.72 15.24 23.63
C TRP A 304 -25.20 16.64 23.28
N LEU A 305 -24.22 16.77 22.37
CA LEU A 305 -23.75 18.07 21.90
C LEU A 305 -24.82 18.78 21.05
N GLU A 306 -25.55 18.05 20.21
CA GLU A 306 -26.70 18.59 19.45
C GLU A 306 -27.79 19.10 20.43
N GLU A 307 -28.19 18.30 21.41
CA GLU A 307 -29.18 18.71 22.42
C GLU A 307 -28.69 19.91 23.27
N LEU A 308 -27.40 19.93 23.63
CA LEU A 308 -26.83 21.05 24.37
C LEU A 308 -26.82 22.34 23.55
N SER A 309 -26.61 22.24 22.22
CA SER A 309 -26.64 23.40 21.32
C SER A 309 -28.01 24.09 21.31
N GLU A 310 -29.09 23.30 21.34
CA GLU A 310 -30.47 23.81 21.34
C GLU A 310 -30.87 24.47 22.67
N HIS A 311 -30.18 24.12 23.76
CA HIS A 311 -30.49 24.59 25.12
C HIS A 311 -29.47 25.61 25.65
N THR A 312 -28.53 26.07 24.82
CA THR A 312 -27.50 27.02 25.23
C THR A 312 -27.32 28.15 24.22
N ILE A 313 -26.84 29.28 24.72
CA ILE A 313 -26.39 30.41 23.91
C ILE A 313 -24.91 30.65 24.16
N CYS A 314 -24.25 31.27 23.19
CA CYS A 314 -22.85 31.65 23.29
C CYS A 314 -22.67 32.59 24.48
N PRO A 315 -21.78 32.30 25.43
CA PRO A 315 -21.69 33.10 26.65
C PRO A 315 -21.01 34.46 26.45
N VAL A 316 -20.36 34.67 25.29
CA VAL A 316 -19.65 35.90 24.92
C VAL A 316 -20.57 36.91 24.20
N CYS A 317 -21.39 36.44 23.25
CA CYS A 317 -22.18 37.32 22.39
C CYS A 317 -23.69 37.01 22.38
N ASP A 318 -24.15 36.10 23.24
CA ASP A 318 -25.54 35.66 23.37
C ASP A 318 -26.16 35.13 22.05
N GLY A 319 -25.32 34.75 21.09
CA GLY A 319 -25.72 34.18 19.81
C GLY A 319 -25.99 32.68 19.89
N GLU A 320 -26.65 32.12 18.88
CA GLU A 320 -26.97 30.70 18.79
C GLU A 320 -25.71 29.82 18.78
N MET A 321 -25.80 28.66 19.45
CA MET A 321 -24.80 27.61 19.43
C MET A 321 -25.17 26.57 18.38
N ILE A 322 -24.20 26.14 17.58
CA ILE A 322 -24.38 25.09 16.56
C ILE A 322 -23.33 23.99 16.72
N THR A 323 -23.62 22.83 16.16
CA THR A 323 -22.66 21.73 16.05
C THR A 323 -21.92 21.77 14.70
N GLU A 324 -20.61 21.51 14.72
CA GLU A 324 -19.73 21.39 13.55
C GLU A 324 -19.16 19.97 13.51
N ILE A 325 -19.40 19.26 12.40
CA ILE A 325 -18.86 17.90 12.18
C ILE A 325 -17.55 18.00 11.41
N ARG A 326 -16.49 17.37 11.93
CA ARG A 326 -15.18 17.22 11.28
C ARG A 326 -14.73 15.77 11.32
N GLY A 327 -14.83 15.07 10.19
CA GLY A 327 -14.60 13.63 10.15
C GLY A 327 -15.68 12.90 10.95
N GLU A 328 -15.28 12.11 11.95
CA GLU A 328 -16.19 11.42 12.87
C GLU A 328 -16.50 12.22 14.15
N ASN A 329 -15.86 13.37 14.37
CA ASN A 329 -16.02 14.16 15.59
C ASN A 329 -16.98 15.33 15.43
N CYS A 330 -17.67 15.68 16.52
CA CYS A 330 -18.62 16.78 16.62
C CYS A 330 -18.14 17.79 17.68
N ARG A 331 -18.27 19.08 17.40
CA ARG A 331 -17.94 20.17 18.34
C ARG A 331 -19.01 21.24 18.33
N LEU A 332 -19.20 21.90 19.46
CA LEU A 332 -19.98 23.13 19.57
C LEU A 332 -19.18 24.34 19.11
N ARG A 333 -19.89 25.23 18.43
CA ARG A 333 -19.37 26.49 17.93
C ARG A 333 -20.43 27.58 18.00
N CYS A 334 -20.01 28.83 18.24
CA CYS A 334 -20.89 29.97 18.08
C CYS A 334 -21.20 30.24 16.58
N ALA A 335 -22.47 30.42 16.25
CA ALA A 335 -22.93 30.69 14.89
C ALA A 335 -22.43 32.03 14.33
N LEU A 336 -22.29 33.05 15.19
CA LEU A 336 -21.88 34.40 14.80
C LEU A 336 -20.36 34.52 14.63
N VAL A 337 -19.59 34.07 15.63
CA VAL A 337 -18.13 34.22 15.66
C VAL A 337 -17.49 32.93 16.17
N GLY A 338 -16.85 32.18 15.28
CA GLY A 338 -16.29 30.87 15.61
C GLY A 338 -15.17 30.86 16.64
N SER A 339 -14.56 32.02 16.94
CA SER A 339 -13.54 32.15 17.98
C SER A 339 -14.12 32.33 19.39
N HIS A 340 -15.42 32.60 19.54
CA HIS A 340 -16.03 32.76 20.88
C HIS A 340 -16.15 31.42 21.61
N VAL A 341 -16.58 30.38 20.91
CA VAL A 341 -16.65 29.01 21.44
C VAL A 341 -16.28 28.07 20.32
N LYS A 342 -15.34 27.17 20.61
CA LYS A 342 -14.99 26.01 19.80
C LYS A 342 -14.61 24.89 20.76
N TRP A 343 -15.57 24.05 21.10
CA TRP A 343 -15.48 23.12 22.22
C TRP A 343 -16.35 21.89 21.98
N PRO A 344 -15.96 20.68 22.40
CA PRO A 344 -14.65 20.31 22.93
C PRO A 344 -13.52 20.31 21.87
#